data_AF-A0A9P4SDI6-F1
#
_entry.id   AF-A0A9P4SDI6-F1
#
_cell.length_a   1.000
_cell.length_b   1.000
_cell.length_c   1.000
_cell.angle_alpha   90.00
_cell.angle_beta   90.00
_cell.angle_gamma   90.00
#
_symmetry.space_group_name_H-M   'P 1'
#
loop_
_entity.id
_entity.type
_entity.pdbx_description
1 polymer ?
#
loop_
_entity_poly.entity_id
_entity_poly.type
_entity_poly.pdbx_seq_one_letter_code
_entity_poly.pdbx_strand_id
1 'polypeptide(L)'
;MSSSSHYAHSRPLTVAIPRSAFATGPYCPRRPNLTEILANTAPPPWTLSAFMAYLSQNHCLETLEFTMDASRYRKHYNKMIARSPQAQISPVSEECKYVKMLWRRLLEAYIAPNGPREVNLPSDVRDRILSQSDLYSPPPPDTLTPAVEKVYELMEESVLVPFLNSLCPQTAHPDSAYDTSDENFHSHTRSYDER
;
A
#
# COMPACT_ATOMS: atom_id res chain seq x y z
N MET A 1 -67.67 44.59 27.59
CA MET A 1 -66.47 45.08 26.85
C MET A 1 -65.30 44.25 27.37
N SER A 2 -65.11 43.06 26.81
CA SER A 2 -64.09 42.72 25.78
C SER A 2 -62.76 42.33 26.44
N SER A 3 -62.41 41.04 26.48
CA SER A 3 -61.50 40.33 25.53
C SER A 3 -60.02 40.76 25.72
N SER A 4 -58.99 39.93 25.85
CA SER A 4 -58.73 38.57 25.36
C SER A 4 -57.61 37.90 26.17
N SER A 5 -57.67 36.57 26.29
CA SER A 5 -56.53 35.72 26.64
C SER A 5 -55.50 35.71 25.49
N HIS A 6 -54.21 35.86 25.80
CA HIS A 6 -53.13 35.58 24.86
C HIS A 6 -52.25 34.44 25.40
N TYR A 7 -52.49 33.23 24.86
CA TYR A 7 -51.55 32.12 24.92
C TYR A 7 -50.38 32.41 23.97
N ALA A 8 -49.22 32.75 24.53
CA ALA A 8 -47.98 32.83 23.75
C ALA A 8 -47.46 31.40 23.50
N HIS A 9 -47.56 30.97 22.24
CA HIS A 9 -47.11 29.67 21.77
C HIS A 9 -45.58 29.58 21.83
N SER A 10 -45.05 28.54 22.51
CA SER A 10 -43.64 28.17 22.45
C SER A 10 -43.26 27.83 21.01
N ARG A 11 -42.41 28.64 20.39
CA ARG A 11 -41.86 28.35 19.07
C ARG A 11 -40.89 27.17 19.19
N PRO A 12 -40.95 26.15 18.31
CA PRO A 12 -39.90 25.16 18.25
C PRO A 12 -38.58 25.84 17.88
N LEU A 13 -37.52 25.55 18.64
CA LEU A 13 -36.16 25.94 18.30
C LEU A 13 -35.78 25.20 17.02
N THR A 14 -35.88 25.86 15.87
CA THR A 14 -35.31 25.36 14.63
C THR A 14 -33.79 25.35 14.80
N VAL A 15 -33.24 24.16 15.04
CA VAL A 15 -31.80 23.91 14.91
C VAL A 15 -31.48 24.04 13.43
N ALA A 16 -30.93 25.19 13.04
CA ALA A 16 -30.19 25.27 11.80
C ALA A 16 -28.97 24.35 11.98
N ILE A 17 -29.03 23.16 11.38
CA ILE A 17 -27.86 22.30 11.22
C ILE A 17 -26.81 23.18 10.54
N PRO A 18 -25.69 23.52 11.19
CA PRO A 18 -24.60 24.16 10.47
C PRO A 18 -24.24 23.19 9.37
N ARG A 19 -24.37 23.61 8.11
CA ARG A 19 -23.80 22.87 6.98
C ARG A 19 -22.33 22.72 7.29
N SER A 20 -21.99 21.56 7.83
CA SER A 20 -20.67 20.99 8.00
C SER A 20 -19.56 21.93 7.56
N ALA A 21 -19.13 22.81 8.46
CA ALA A 21 -17.78 23.35 8.45
C ALA A 21 -16.79 22.24 8.90
N PHE A 22 -16.95 21.00 8.40
CA PHE A 22 -16.03 19.88 8.64
C PHE A 22 -14.80 20.00 7.73
N ALA A 23 -14.18 21.19 7.71
CA ALA A 23 -12.99 21.44 6.88
C ALA A 23 -11.95 22.26 7.63
N THR A 24 -11.67 21.91 8.89
CA THR A 24 -10.48 22.40 9.62
C THR A 24 -9.83 21.31 10.50
N GLY A 25 -9.98 20.03 10.14
CA GLY A 25 -8.96 19.04 10.47
C GLY A 25 -7.79 19.18 9.49
N PRO A 26 -6.54 18.82 9.84
CA PRO A 26 -5.47 18.78 8.85
C PRO A 26 -5.96 17.90 7.71
N TYR A 27 -6.01 18.43 6.49
CA TYR A 27 -6.37 17.68 5.31
C TYR A 27 -5.47 16.45 5.25
N CYS A 28 -5.94 15.29 5.72
CA CYS A 28 -5.27 14.04 5.43
C CYS A 28 -5.45 13.86 3.92
N PRO A 29 -4.37 13.91 3.12
CA PRO A 29 -4.49 13.68 1.70
C PRO A 29 -5.11 12.30 1.49
N ARG A 30 -5.87 12.13 0.41
CA ARG A 30 -6.39 10.82 0.02
C ARG A 30 -5.25 9.80 0.06
N ARG A 31 -5.46 8.67 0.73
CA ARG A 31 -4.49 7.58 0.77
C ARG A 31 -4.11 7.17 -0.67
N PRO A 32 -2.82 7.21 -1.04
CA PRO A 32 -2.39 6.87 -2.39
C PRO A 32 -2.51 5.37 -2.65
N ASN A 33 -2.57 5.00 -3.93
CA ASN A 33 -2.44 3.61 -4.36
C ASN A 33 -0.97 3.23 -4.61
N LEU A 34 -0.71 1.94 -4.83
CA LEU A 34 0.64 1.43 -5.07
C LEU A 34 1.30 2.12 -6.28
N THR A 35 0.56 2.32 -7.37
CA THR A 35 1.08 2.96 -8.59
C THR A 35 1.57 4.39 -8.34
N GLU A 36 0.85 5.20 -7.57
CA GLU A 36 1.24 6.57 -7.22
C GLU A 36 2.50 6.61 -6.35
N ILE A 37 2.63 5.66 -5.42
CA ILE A 37 3.83 5.52 -4.57
C ILE A 37 5.03 5.13 -5.43
N LEU A 38 4.88 4.11 -6.28
CA LEU A 38 5.97 3.61 -7.13
C LEU A 38 6.37 4.61 -8.23
N ALA A 39 5.43 5.41 -8.72
CA ALA A 39 5.70 6.53 -9.62
C ALA A 39 6.29 7.77 -8.92
N ASN A 40 6.41 7.72 -7.58
CA ASN A 40 6.85 8.84 -6.74
C ASN A 40 6.02 10.12 -6.95
N THR A 41 4.71 9.97 -7.19
CA THR A 41 3.74 11.07 -7.32
C THR A 41 2.85 11.22 -6.09
N ALA A 42 2.90 10.25 -5.17
CA ALA A 42 2.19 10.31 -3.89
C ALA A 42 2.70 11.46 -2.99
N PRO A 43 1.80 12.18 -2.29
CA PRO A 43 2.21 13.26 -1.40
C PRO A 43 2.86 12.71 -0.11
N PRO A 44 3.67 13.52 0.59
CA PRO A 44 4.11 13.19 1.94
C PRO A 44 2.92 12.90 2.87
N PRO A 45 3.01 11.90 3.77
CA PRO A 45 4.23 11.14 4.11
C PRO A 45 4.47 9.88 3.24
N TRP A 46 3.58 9.55 2.30
CA TRP A 46 3.59 8.29 1.53
C TRP A 46 4.48 8.32 0.28
N THR A 47 5.69 8.85 0.41
CA THR A 47 6.66 8.94 -0.69
C THR A 47 7.24 7.56 -1.05
N LEU A 48 7.84 7.42 -2.25
CA LEU A 48 8.58 6.22 -2.64
C LEU A 48 9.69 5.89 -1.62
N SER A 49 10.40 6.92 -1.14
CA SER A 49 11.46 6.75 -0.13
C SER A 49 10.93 6.15 1.17
N ALA A 50 9.78 6.65 1.65
CA ALA A 50 9.13 6.11 2.83
C ALA A 50 8.69 4.65 2.64
N PHE A 51 8.17 4.31 1.45
CA PHE A 51 7.79 2.95 1.12
C PHE A 51 8.99 2.00 1.04
N MET A 52 10.10 2.42 0.43
CA MET A 52 11.35 1.64 0.41
C MET A 52 11.91 1.42 1.82
N ALA A 53 11.87 2.45 2.68
CA ALA A 53 12.29 2.33 4.07
C ALA A 53 11.40 1.32 4.84
N TYR A 54 10.08 1.36 4.61
CA TYR A 54 9.14 0.41 5.19
C TYR A 54 9.41 -1.03 4.73
N LEU A 55 9.58 -1.26 3.43
CA LEU A 55 9.91 -2.59 2.89
C LEU A 55 11.21 -3.14 3.48
N SER A 56 12.23 -2.28 3.62
CA SER A 56 13.52 -2.65 4.22
C SER A 56 13.38 -3.09 5.69
N GLN A 57 12.60 -2.35 6.47
CA GLN A 57 12.34 -2.68 7.89
C GLN A 57 11.53 -3.96 8.07
N ASN A 58 10.64 -4.27 7.12
CA ASN A 58 9.76 -5.43 7.19
C ASN A 58 10.29 -6.65 6.42
N HIS A 59 11.55 -6.60 5.95
CA HIS A 59 12.17 -7.68 5.16
C HIS A 59 11.34 -8.07 3.93
N CYS A 60 10.84 -7.07 3.20
CA CYS A 60 10.07 -7.24 1.96
C CYS A 60 10.68 -6.44 0.79
N LEU A 61 11.91 -5.95 0.92
CA LEU A 61 12.53 -5.09 -0.10
C LEU A 61 12.78 -5.84 -1.42
N GLU A 62 12.97 -7.15 -1.34
CA GLU A 62 13.17 -8.04 -2.48
C GLU A 62 12.03 -7.99 -3.50
N THR A 63 10.79 -7.73 -3.07
CA THR A 63 9.64 -7.60 -4.00
C THR A 63 9.82 -6.40 -4.93
N LEU A 64 10.28 -5.27 -4.38
CA LEU A 64 10.53 -4.07 -5.16
C LEU A 64 11.78 -4.23 -6.04
N GLU A 65 12.87 -4.75 -5.47
CA GLU A 65 14.12 -5.00 -6.21
C GLU A 65 13.90 -5.94 -7.40
N PHE A 66 13.10 -7.00 -7.22
CA PHE A 66 12.75 -7.92 -8.31
C PHE A 66 12.08 -7.19 -9.48
N THR A 67 11.09 -6.32 -9.22
CA THR A 67 10.42 -5.57 -10.30
C THR A 67 11.38 -4.64 -11.05
N MET A 68 12.32 -4.02 -10.34
CA MET A 68 13.35 -3.15 -10.93
C MET A 68 14.34 -3.94 -11.79
N ASP A 69 14.83 -5.08 -11.29
CA ASP A 69 15.75 -5.93 -12.03
C ASP A 69 15.08 -6.62 -13.23
N ALA A 70 13.79 -7.00 -13.12
CA ALA A 70 13.00 -7.50 -14.24
C ALA A 70 12.79 -6.43 -15.33
N SER A 71 12.54 -5.18 -14.95
CA SER A 71 12.46 -4.04 -15.87
C SER A 71 13.81 -3.79 -16.55
N ARG A 72 14.92 -3.87 -15.80
CA ARG A 72 16.28 -3.78 -16.35
C ARG A 72 16.54 -4.89 -17.36
N TYR A 73 16.20 -6.14 -17.04
CA TYR A 73 16.31 -7.27 -17.98
C TYR A 73 15.56 -6.98 -19.28
N ARG A 74 14.28 -6.58 -19.19
CA ARG A 74 13.45 -6.22 -20.35
C ARG A 74 14.10 -5.14 -21.22
N LYS A 75 14.61 -4.07 -20.60
CA LYS A 75 15.28 -2.97 -21.31
C LYS A 75 16.50 -3.45 -22.09
N HIS A 76 17.34 -4.29 -21.47
CA HIS A 76 18.55 -4.81 -22.11
C HIS A 76 18.25 -5.84 -23.20
N TYR A 77 17.26 -6.72 -22.97
CA TYR A 77 16.77 -7.65 -23.98
C TYR A 77 16.25 -6.93 -25.22
N ASN A 78 15.37 -5.94 -25.05
CA ASN A 78 14.80 -5.19 -26.17
C ASN A 78 15.89 -4.45 -26.97
N LYS A 79 16.88 -3.88 -26.27
CA LYS A 79 18.04 -3.24 -26.91
C LYS A 79 18.88 -4.23 -27.72
N MET A 80 19.05 -5.45 -27.22
CA MET A 80 19.77 -6.52 -27.93
C MET A 80 19.01 -6.93 -29.20
N ILE A 81 17.70 -7.18 -29.12
CA ILE A 81 16.88 -7.56 -30.28
C ILE A 81 16.82 -6.44 -31.33
N ALA A 82 16.64 -5.18 -30.89
CA ALA A 82 16.58 -4.03 -31.81
C ALA A 82 17.88 -3.82 -32.61
N ARG A 83 19.03 -4.29 -32.11
CA ARG A 83 20.32 -4.25 -32.81
C ARG A 83 20.57 -5.45 -33.72
N SER A 84 19.74 -6.49 -33.62
CA SER A 84 19.80 -7.67 -34.48
C SER A 84 18.42 -7.97 -35.09
N PRO A 85 17.85 -7.08 -35.93
CA PRO A 85 16.49 -7.25 -36.45
C PRO A 85 16.35 -8.38 -37.48
N GLN A 86 17.47 -8.85 -38.06
CA GLN A 86 17.47 -9.69 -39.27
C GLN A 86 18.33 -10.96 -39.18
N ALA A 87 19.00 -11.23 -38.07
CA ALA A 87 19.81 -12.45 -37.94
C ALA A 87 19.82 -12.94 -36.50
N GLN A 88 19.68 -14.25 -36.36
CA GLN A 88 19.70 -15.06 -35.14
C GLN A 88 20.56 -14.43 -34.04
N ILE A 89 19.99 -14.29 -32.83
CA ILE A 89 20.72 -13.79 -31.65
C ILE A 89 22.01 -14.58 -31.54
N SER A 90 23.14 -13.91 -31.80
CA SER A 90 24.42 -14.58 -31.72
C SER A 90 24.69 -14.92 -30.26
N PRO A 91 24.76 -16.21 -29.90
CA PRO A 91 24.95 -16.68 -28.52
C PRO A 91 26.32 -16.29 -27.95
N VAL A 92 27.27 -15.96 -28.82
CA VAL A 92 28.63 -15.56 -28.48
C VAL A 92 28.79 -14.04 -28.36
N SER A 93 27.77 -13.25 -28.70
CA SER A 93 27.84 -11.79 -28.54
C SER A 93 27.90 -11.40 -27.07
N GLU A 94 28.63 -10.32 -26.78
CA GLU A 94 28.72 -9.81 -25.40
C GLU A 94 27.36 -9.34 -24.87
N GLU A 95 26.50 -8.79 -25.73
CA GLU A 95 25.13 -8.45 -25.36
C GLU A 95 24.32 -9.68 -24.94
N CYS A 96 24.41 -10.78 -25.69
CA CYS A 96 23.70 -12.02 -25.36
C CYS A 96 24.20 -12.58 -24.02
N LYS A 97 25.52 -12.64 -23.82
CA LYS A 97 26.12 -13.07 -22.55
C LYS A 97 25.67 -12.20 -21.38
N TYR A 98 25.64 -10.88 -21.55
CA TYR A 98 25.19 -9.95 -20.51
C TYR A 98 23.71 -10.15 -20.17
N VAL A 99 22.83 -10.25 -21.17
CA VAL A 99 21.40 -10.47 -20.94
C VAL A 99 21.16 -11.84 -20.29
N LYS A 100 21.89 -12.89 -20.69
CA LYS A 100 21.85 -14.20 -20.02
C LYS A 100 22.32 -14.13 -18.57
N MET A 101 23.35 -13.33 -18.28
CA MET A 101 23.80 -13.11 -16.90
C MET A 101 22.71 -12.43 -16.06
N LEU A 102 22.01 -11.43 -16.60
CA LEU A 102 20.85 -10.83 -15.93
C LEU A 102 19.73 -11.84 -15.67
N TRP A 103 19.40 -12.68 -16.66
CA TRP A 103 18.42 -13.76 -16.52
C TRP A 103 18.77 -14.70 -15.37
N ARG A 104 20.00 -15.22 -15.36
CA ARG A 104 20.48 -16.10 -14.29
C ARG A 104 20.42 -15.44 -12.92
N ARG A 105 20.84 -14.18 -12.81
CA ARG A 105 20.76 -13.44 -11.54
C ARG A 105 19.32 -13.29 -11.04
N LEU A 106 18.37 -13.06 -11.94
CA LEU A 106 16.95 -13.02 -11.58
C LEU A 106 16.49 -14.38 -11.02
N LEU A 107 16.85 -15.47 -11.70
CA LEU A 107 16.51 -16.81 -11.25
C LEU A 107 17.13 -17.15 -9.90
N GLU A 108 18.46 -17.05 -9.79
CA GLU A 108 19.24 -17.45 -8.63
C GLU A 108 18.87 -16.62 -7.37
N ALA A 109 18.57 -15.33 -7.54
CA ALA A 109 18.27 -14.45 -6.40
C ALA A 109 16.80 -14.52 -5.98
N TYR A 110 15.85 -14.45 -6.92
CA TYR A 110 14.44 -14.17 -6.61
C TYR A 110 13.48 -15.32 -6.90
N ILE A 111 13.81 -16.26 -7.80
CA ILE A 111 12.87 -17.29 -8.27
C ILE A 111 13.21 -18.68 -7.73
N ALA A 112 14.50 -19.01 -7.65
CA ALA A 112 14.95 -20.32 -7.21
C ALA A 112 14.56 -20.56 -5.74
N PRO A 113 14.12 -21.78 -5.38
CA PRO A 113 13.82 -22.12 -4.00
C PRO A 113 15.05 -21.92 -3.12
N ASN A 114 14.85 -21.32 -1.95
CA ASN A 114 15.93 -20.95 -1.02
C ASN A 114 16.91 -19.91 -1.59
N GLY A 115 16.48 -19.15 -2.61
CA GLY A 115 17.23 -17.99 -3.08
C GLY A 115 17.39 -16.95 -1.96
N PRO A 116 18.51 -16.20 -1.92
CA PRO A 116 18.77 -15.22 -0.86
C PRO A 116 17.75 -14.09 -0.80
N ARG A 117 16.96 -13.90 -1.87
CA ARG A 117 15.92 -12.89 -2.03
C ARG A 117 14.67 -13.49 -2.69
N GLU A 118 14.38 -14.76 -2.41
CA GLU A 118 13.24 -15.48 -3.01
C GLU A 118 11.94 -14.69 -2.77
N VAL A 119 11.25 -14.32 -3.86
CA VAL A 119 9.93 -13.69 -3.78
C VAL A 119 8.86 -14.78 -3.66
N ASN A 120 7.79 -14.49 -2.92
CA ASN A 120 6.72 -15.45 -2.64
C ASN A 120 5.84 -15.73 -3.87
N LEU A 121 6.29 -16.59 -4.78
CA LEU A 121 5.54 -16.95 -5.99
C LEU A 121 4.80 -18.29 -5.83
N PRO A 122 3.61 -18.42 -6.45
CA PRO A 122 2.98 -19.72 -6.67
C PRO A 122 3.93 -20.67 -7.37
N SER A 123 3.92 -21.94 -6.95
CA SER A 123 4.85 -22.94 -7.47
C SER A 123 4.73 -23.12 -8.98
N ASP A 124 3.53 -23.06 -9.54
CA ASP A 124 3.32 -23.20 -10.99
C ASP A 124 3.95 -22.05 -11.80
N VAL A 125 3.92 -20.82 -11.28
CA VAL A 125 4.58 -19.66 -11.91
C VAL A 125 6.10 -19.82 -11.84
N ARG A 126 6.62 -20.18 -10.66
CA ARG A 126 8.05 -20.41 -10.43
C ARG A 126 8.59 -21.51 -11.34
N ASP A 127 7.94 -22.68 -11.36
CA ASP A 127 8.41 -23.86 -12.07
C ASP A 127 8.42 -23.65 -13.59
N ARG A 128 7.44 -22.92 -14.12
CA ARG A 128 7.42 -22.49 -15.54
C ARG A 128 8.63 -21.63 -15.89
N ILE A 129 9.00 -20.69 -15.03
CA ILE A 129 10.16 -19.82 -15.25
C ILE A 129 11.47 -20.64 -15.16
N LEU A 130 11.60 -21.50 -14.14
CA LEU A 130 12.79 -22.33 -13.94
C LEU A 130 13.01 -23.34 -15.07
N SER A 131 11.94 -23.79 -15.73
CA SER A 131 12.06 -24.66 -16.92
C SER A 131 12.81 -24.02 -18.10
N GLN A 132 13.02 -22.70 -18.08
CA GLN A 132 13.72 -21.93 -19.12
C GLN A 132 15.13 -21.49 -18.70
N SER A 133 15.67 -22.06 -17.62
CA SER A 133 16.99 -21.72 -17.06
C SER A 133 18.16 -22.05 -18.00
N ASP A 134 18.09 -23.18 -18.71
CA ASP A 134 19.20 -23.72 -19.51
C ASP A 134 19.15 -23.38 -21.02
N LEU A 135 18.43 -22.32 -21.39
CA LEU A 135 18.32 -21.96 -22.80
C LEU A 135 19.62 -21.38 -23.37
N TYR A 136 19.87 -21.71 -24.64
CA TYR A 136 21.05 -21.26 -25.37
C TYR A 136 21.06 -19.73 -25.56
N SER A 137 19.88 -19.13 -25.74
CA SER A 137 19.63 -17.69 -25.77
C SER A 137 18.79 -17.27 -24.55
N PRO A 138 18.88 -16.01 -24.08
CA PRO A 138 18.04 -15.54 -22.99
C PRO A 138 16.54 -15.55 -23.41
N PRO A 139 15.60 -15.89 -22.53
CA PRO A 139 14.18 -15.92 -22.88
C PRO A 139 13.56 -14.52 -23.10
N PRO A 140 12.45 -14.39 -23.83
CA PRO A 140 11.72 -13.12 -23.93
C PRO A 140 11.31 -12.56 -22.56
N PRO A 141 11.30 -11.24 -22.33
CA PRO A 141 10.92 -10.64 -21.04
C PRO A 141 9.50 -10.95 -20.59
N ASP A 142 8.62 -11.33 -21.51
CA ASP A 142 7.24 -11.71 -21.23
C ASP A 142 7.14 -13.00 -20.40
N THR A 143 8.22 -13.79 -20.34
CA THR A 143 8.31 -14.97 -19.48
C THR A 143 8.27 -14.62 -17.99
N LEU A 144 8.66 -13.39 -17.62
CA LEU A 144 8.59 -12.88 -16.26
C LEU A 144 7.27 -12.18 -15.94
N THR A 145 6.41 -11.89 -16.93
CA THR A 145 5.18 -11.12 -16.72
C THR A 145 4.29 -11.71 -15.62
N PRO A 146 4.02 -13.02 -15.57
CA PRO A 146 3.20 -13.60 -14.50
C PRO A 146 3.82 -13.43 -13.11
N ALA A 147 5.15 -13.53 -12.99
CA ALA A 147 5.84 -13.33 -11.71
C ALA A 147 5.82 -11.87 -11.29
N VAL A 148 6.02 -10.94 -12.22
CA VAL A 148 5.96 -9.49 -11.95
C VAL A 148 4.56 -9.09 -11.50
N GLU A 149 3.52 -9.55 -12.19
CA GLU A 149 2.11 -9.32 -11.80
C GLU A 149 1.85 -9.86 -10.39
N LYS A 150 2.30 -11.08 -10.10
CA LYS A 150 2.10 -11.67 -8.78
C LYS A 150 2.81 -10.91 -7.66
N VAL A 151 3.99 -10.38 -7.93
CA VAL A 151 4.72 -9.54 -6.98
C VAL A 151 4.04 -8.19 -6.76
N TYR A 152 3.42 -7.59 -7.78
CA TYR A 152 2.58 -6.42 -7.61
C TYR A 152 1.34 -6.71 -6.76
N GLU A 153 0.66 -7.83 -7.01
CA GLU A 153 -0.47 -8.29 -6.18
C GLU A 153 -0.04 -8.46 -4.72
N LEU A 154 1.10 -9.07 -4.44
CA LEU A 154 1.63 -9.22 -3.08
C LEU A 154 1.89 -7.89 -2.39
N MET A 155 2.50 -6.93 -3.11
CA MET A 155 2.72 -5.59 -2.56
C MET A 155 1.40 -4.87 -2.26
N GLU A 156 0.38 -5.06 -3.09
CA GLU A 156 -0.93 -4.44 -2.89
C GLU A 156 -1.71 -5.08 -1.74
N GLU A 157 -1.80 -6.41 -1.70
CA GLU A 157 -2.60 -7.14 -0.72
C GLU A 157 -1.94 -7.22 0.66
N SER A 158 -0.60 -7.38 0.70
CA SER A 158 0.11 -7.71 1.94
C SER A 158 0.94 -6.57 2.52
N VAL A 159 1.31 -5.56 1.72
CA VAL A 159 2.24 -4.50 2.16
C VAL A 159 1.59 -3.11 2.19
N LEU A 160 0.77 -2.78 1.18
CA LEU A 160 0.27 -1.42 0.99
C LEU A 160 -0.56 -0.92 2.17
N VAL A 161 -1.57 -1.68 2.61
CA VAL A 161 -2.44 -1.25 3.71
C VAL A 161 -1.67 -1.12 5.04
N PRO A 162 -0.84 -2.09 5.45
CA PRO A 162 0.05 -1.95 6.61
C PRO A 162 0.94 -0.71 6.55
N PHE A 163 1.56 -0.42 5.40
CA PHE A 163 2.36 0.78 5.20
C PHE A 163 1.54 2.08 5.37
N LEU A 164 0.36 2.16 4.77
CA LEU A 164 -0.49 3.33 4.88
C LEU A 164 -0.92 3.58 6.34
N ASN A 165 -1.20 2.50 7.07
CA ASN A 165 -1.59 2.57 8.49
C ASN A 165 -0.41 2.88 9.42
N SER A 166 0.82 2.49 9.08
CA SER A 166 1.99 2.79 9.93
C SER A 166 2.34 4.29 9.96
N LEU A 167 1.98 5.03 8.91
CA LEU A 167 2.21 6.49 8.81
C LEU A 167 0.99 7.33 9.17
N CYS A 168 -0.21 6.75 9.12
CA CYS A 168 -1.45 7.39 9.52
C CYS A 168 -2.42 6.31 10.06
N PRO A 169 -2.37 6.04 11.38
CA PRO A 169 -3.29 5.11 12.00
C PRO A 169 -4.73 5.61 11.79
N GLN A 170 -5.59 4.81 11.16
CA GLN A 170 -7.01 5.10 11.23
C GLN A 170 -7.44 4.95 12.68
N THR A 171 -7.78 6.04 13.33
CA THR A 171 -8.49 6.01 14.61
C THR A 171 -9.88 5.42 14.34
N ALA A 172 -10.03 4.11 14.49
CA ALA A 172 -11.34 3.49 14.65
C ALA A 172 -11.86 3.84 16.05
N HIS A 173 -12.23 5.11 16.28
CA HIS A 173 -13.09 5.45 17.40
C HIS A 173 -14.54 5.45 16.89
N PRO A 174 -15.36 4.45 17.24
CA PRO A 174 -16.79 4.71 17.32
C PRO A 174 -16.97 5.80 18.38
N ASP A 175 -17.79 6.81 18.08
CA ASP A 175 -18.19 7.86 19.02
C ASP A 175 -18.74 7.22 20.30
N SER A 176 -17.87 7.00 21.29
CA SER A 176 -18.26 6.63 22.65
C SER A 176 -18.29 7.90 23.48
N ALA A 177 -19.15 8.84 23.08
CA ALA A 177 -19.67 9.85 23.98
C ALA A 177 -20.70 9.19 24.90
N TYR A 178 -20.25 8.40 25.88
CA TYR A 178 -21.05 8.23 27.08
C TYR A 178 -20.87 9.49 27.91
N ASP A 179 -21.88 10.33 27.78
CA ASP A 179 -22.16 11.46 28.66
C ASP A 179 -22.07 11.00 30.12
N THR A 180 -21.06 11.49 30.84
CA THR A 180 -21.03 11.39 32.30
C THR A 180 -21.63 12.70 32.80
N SER A 181 -22.96 12.78 32.83
CA SER A 181 -23.68 13.89 33.42
C SER A 181 -24.22 13.50 34.81
N ASP A 182 -23.92 14.39 35.75
CA ASP A 182 -24.21 14.41 37.18
C ASP A 182 -25.61 13.93 37.60
N GLU A 183 -25.65 13.02 38.57
CA GLU A 183 -26.78 12.91 39.51
C GLU A 183 -26.30 13.40 40.89
N ASN A 184 -26.21 14.72 41.05
CA ASN A 184 -26.05 15.37 42.36
C ASN A 184 -27.41 15.90 42.81
N PHE A 185 -28.22 15.03 43.43
CA PHE A 185 -29.43 15.45 44.15
C PHE A 185 -29.32 15.18 45.64
N HIS A 186 -29.38 16.28 46.37
CA HIS A 186 -29.39 16.44 47.82
C HIS A 186 -30.41 15.55 48.55
N SER A 187 -30.05 15.07 49.75
CA SER A 187 -30.99 14.88 50.86
C SER A 187 -30.27 14.88 52.22
N HIS A 188 -30.58 15.91 53.01
CA HIS A 188 -30.31 16.04 54.44
C HIS A 188 -30.70 14.82 55.26
N THR A 189 -29.89 14.45 56.27
CA THR A 189 -30.40 14.10 57.61
C THR A 189 -29.36 14.35 58.70
N ARG A 190 -29.60 15.45 59.43
CA ARG A 190 -29.56 15.59 60.90
C ARG A 190 -28.37 15.03 61.70
N SER A 191 -27.61 15.98 62.25
CA SER A 191 -26.99 15.95 63.58
C SER A 191 -27.91 15.33 64.64
N TYR A 192 -27.35 14.42 65.45
CA TYR A 192 -27.68 14.31 66.87
C TYR A 192 -26.42 14.00 67.67
N ASP A 193 -26.37 14.69 68.79
CA ASP A 193 -25.38 14.74 69.85
C ASP A 193 -25.35 13.47 70.74
N GLU A 194 -24.24 13.35 71.45
CA GLU A 194 -24.09 12.79 72.81
C GLU A 194 -24.36 11.29 73.12
N ARG A 195 -23.26 10.55 73.38
CA ARG A 195 -22.96 9.95 74.71
C ARG A 195 -21.52 9.42 74.77
#